data_AF-A4BNH7-F1
#
_entry.id   AF-A4BNH7-F1
#
_cell.length_a   1.000
_cell.length_b   1.000
_cell.length_c   1.000
_cell.angle_alpha   90.00
_cell.angle_beta   90.00
_cell.angle_gamma   90.00
#
_symmetry.space_group_name_H-M   'P 1'
#
loop_
_entity.id
_entity.type
_entity.pdbx_description
1 polymer ?
#
loop_
_entity_poly.entity_id
_entity_poly.type
_entity_poly.pdbx_seq_one_letter_code
_entity_poly.pdbx_strand_id
1 'polypeptide(L)' 'MKLVWTTPALADRIAIYEHIEADDPWAAAMLDDQLRVAAERLGDHSEMGRLGRIAGTRELIAHPHYILICAIDG' A
#
# COMPACT_ATOMS: atom_id res chain seq x y z
N MET A 1 13.79 -3.48 8.64
CA MET A 1 13.72 -3.04 7.23
C MET A 1 13.10 -1.64 7.23
N LYS A 2 13.55 -0.70 6.39
CA LYS A 2 12.96 0.66 6.36
C LYS A 2 11.88 0.72 5.28
N LEU A 3 10.65 1.06 5.65
CA LEU A 3 9.58 1.32 4.69
C LEU A 3 9.88 2.61 3.92
N VAL A 4 9.87 2.54 2.59
CA VAL A 4 10.01 3.70 1.71
C VAL A 4 8.90 3.64 0.68
N TRP A 5 8.09 4.70 0.62
CA TRP A 5 7.11 4.88 -0.45
C TRP A 5 7.82 5.42 -1.69
N THR A 6 7.64 4.75 -2.82
CA THR A 6 8.13 5.26 -4.10
C THR A 6 7.26 6.44 -4.55
N THR A 7 7.80 7.31 -5.40
CA THR A 7 7.02 8.43 -5.96
C THR A 7 5.73 7.97 -6.65
N PRO A 8 5.73 6.89 -7.47
CA PRO A 8 4.49 6.35 -8.03
C PRO A 8 3.50 5.90 -6.95
N ALA A 9 3.96 5.22 -5.90
CA ALA A 9 3.07 4.72 -4.85
C ALA A 9 2.42 5.86 -4.03
N LEU A 10 3.13 6.99 -3.83
CA LEU A 10 2.55 8.19 -3.24
C LEU A 10 1.50 8.82 -4.15
N ALA A 11 1.79 8.92 -5.45
CA ALA A 11 0.85 9.45 -6.43
C ALA A 11 -0.44 8.61 -6.50
N ASP A 12 -0.32 7.28 -6.51
CA ASP A 12 -1.47 6.38 -6.48
C ASP A 12 -2.32 6.57 -5.22
N ARG A 13 -1.69 6.67 -4.05
CA ARG A 13 -2.40 6.93 -2.79
C ARG A 13 -3.16 8.24 -2.80
N ILE A 14 -2.54 9.32 -3.30
CA ILE A 14 -3.20 10.62 -3.43
C ILE A 14 -4.40 10.52 -4.37
N ALA A 15 -4.23 9.90 -5.54
CA ALA A 15 -5.31 9.77 -6.52
C ALA A 15 -6.49 8.94 -5.98
N ILE A 16 -6.22 7.86 -5.25
CA ILE A 16 -7.25 7.05 -4.58
C ILE A 16 -7.98 7.88 -3.51
N TYR A 17 -7.23 8.63 -2.69
CA TYR A 17 -7.79 9.47 -1.65
C TYR A 17 -8.73 10.53 -2.24
N GLU A 18 -8.24 11.33 -3.19
CA GLU A 18 -9.01 12.40 -3.84
C GLU A 18 -10.27 11.87 -4.52
N HIS A 19 -10.18 10.68 -5.13
CA HIS A 19 -11.33 10.04 -5.76
C HIS A 19 -12.43 9.70 -4.76
N ILE A 20 -12.08 9.11 -3.61
CA ILE A 20 -13.05 8.69 -2.58
C ILE A 20 -13.53 9.89 -1.77
N GLU A 21 -12.66 10.87 -1.49
CA GLU A 21 -12.96 12.06 -0.70
C GLU A 21 -14.13 12.86 -1.30
N ALA A 22 -14.22 12.89 -2.63
CA ALA A 22 -15.31 13.57 -3.33
C ALA A 22 -16.71 13.06 -2.92
N ASP A 23 -16.81 11.79 -2.51
CA ASP A 23 -18.05 11.14 -2.09
C ASP A 23 -18.14 10.98 -0.56
N ASP A 24 -17.06 10.54 0.09
CA ASP A 24 -16.97 10.29 1.53
C ASP A 24 -15.55 10.55 2.07
N PRO A 25 -15.30 11.74 2.67
CA PRO A 25 -14.00 12.08 3.27
C PRO A 25 -13.57 11.16 4.41
N TRP A 26 -14.52 10.61 5.16
CA TRP A 26 -14.21 9.67 6.25
C TRP A 26 -13.75 8.33 5.70
N ALA A 27 -14.39 7.83 4.65
CA ALA A 27 -13.96 6.62 3.98
C ALA A 27 -12.56 6.79 3.35
N ALA A 28 -12.26 7.95 2.76
CA ALA A 28 -10.93 8.25 2.21
C ALA A 28 -9.85 8.21 3.29
N ALA A 29 -10.07 8.88 4.42
CA ALA A 29 -9.15 8.88 5.56
C ALA A 29 -8.95 7.48 6.16
N MET A 30 -10.04 6.71 6.32
CA MET A 30 -9.96 5.37 6.87
C MET A 30 -9.20 4.40 5.95
N LEU A 31 -9.41 4.49 4.64
CA LEU A 31 -8.68 3.66 3.68
C LEU A 31 -7.20 4.03 3.66
N ASP A 32 -6.84 5.32 3.66
CA ASP A 32 -5.43 5.73 3.66
C ASP A 32 -4.69 5.23 4.90
N ASP A 33 -5.34 5.30 6.07
CA ASP A 33 -4.79 4.76 7.31
C ASP A 33 -4.61 3.24 7.25
N GLN A 34 -5.59 2.51 6.70
CA GLN A 34 -5.48 1.07 6.49
C GLN A 34 -4.30 0.69 5.58
N LEU A 35 -4.09 1.43 4.47
CA LEU A 35 -2.96 1.23 3.57
C LEU A 35 -1.62 1.50 4.28
N ARG A 36 -1.55 2.56 5.09
CA ARG A 36 -0.36 2.91 5.88
C ARG A 36 -0.01 1.81 6.89
N VAL A 37 -0.98 1.37 7.69
CA VAL A 37 -0.77 0.31 8.70
C VAL A 37 -0.39 -1.01 8.04
N ALA A 38 -1.01 -1.36 6.90
CA ALA A 38 -0.64 -2.55 6.14
C ALA A 38 0.81 -2.49 5.64
N ALA A 39 1.26 -1.33 5.15
CA ALA A 39 2.64 -1.12 4.70
C ALA A 39 3.66 -1.17 5.86
N GLU A 40 3.30 -0.66 7.05
CA GLU A 40 4.16 -0.73 8.23
C GLU A 40 4.43 -2.20 8.64
N ARG A 41 3.40 -3.06 8.61
CA ARG A 41 3.53 -4.50 8.92
C ARG A 41 4.47 -5.25 7.95
N LEU A 42 4.58 -4.79 6.71
CA LEU A 42 5.54 -5.29 5.72
C LEU A 42 6.99 -5.04 6.14
N GLY A 43 7.26 -3.93 6.83
CA GLY A 43 8.58 -3.60 7.37
C GLY A 43 9.02 -4.51 8.51
N ASP A 44 8.05 -4.99 9.30
CA ASP A 44 8.26 -5.87 10.44
C ASP A 44 8.36 -7.36 10.05
N HIS A 45 7.71 -7.75 8.94
CA HIS A 45 7.70 -9.12 8.47
C HIS A 45 7.85 -9.18 6.94
N SER A 46 9.09 -9.09 6.47
CA SER A 46 9.41 -9.07 5.03
C SER A 46 9.00 -10.34 4.27
N GLU A 47 8.75 -11.44 4.98
CA GLU A 47 8.22 -12.69 4.43
C GLU A 47 6.69 -12.69 4.26
N MET A 48 5.98 -11.74 4.90
CA MET A 48 4.53 -11.58 4.77
C MET A 48 4.17 -10.86 3.47
N GLY A 49 3.98 -11.66 2.43
CA GLY A 49 3.49 -11.21 1.13
C GLY A 49 3.69 -12.30 0.10
N ARG A 50 2.69 -12.56 -0.74
CA ARG A 50 2.84 -13.51 -1.84
C ARG A 50 3.88 -12.94 -2.82
N LEU A 51 4.69 -13.81 -3.42
CA LEU A 51 5.48 -13.42 -4.58
C LEU A 51 4.56 -12.72 -5.60
N GLY A 52 4.90 -11.48 -5.92
CA GLY A 52 4.10 -10.64 -6.80
C GLY A 52 4.12 -11.17 -8.23
N ARG A 53 3.21 -10.65 -9.06
CA ARG A 53 3.19 -10.97 -10.50
C ARG A 53 4.46 -10.50 -11.22
N ILE A 54 5.16 -9.52 -10.66
CA ILE A 54 6.41 -8.97 -11.18
C ILE A 54 7.57 -9.62 -10.40
N ALA A 55 8.57 -10.12 -11.13
CA ALA A 55 9.75 -10.70 -10.51
C ALA A 55 10.43 -9.68 -9.58
N GLY A 56 10.74 -10.09 -8.35
CA GLY A 56 11.35 -9.22 -7.33
C GLY A 56 10.36 -8.39 -6.52
N THR A 57 9.05 -8.47 -6.80
CA THR A 57 8.03 -7.80 -5.97
C THR A 57 7.27 -8.77 -5.08
N ARG A 58 6.61 -8.21 -4.07
CA ARG A 58 5.65 -8.86 -3.19
C ARG A 58 4.34 -8.10 -3.22
N GLU A 59 3.24 -8.86 -3.15
CA GLU A 59 1.88 -8.33 -3.10
C GLU A 59 1.29 -8.55 -1.72
N LEU A 60 0.73 -7.48 -1.14
CA LEU A 60 -0.03 -7.51 0.10
C LEU A 60 -1.45 -7.00 -0.18
N ILE A 61 -2.44 -7.83 0.13
CA ILE A 61 -3.85 -7.42 0.09
C ILE A 61 -4.11 -6.55 1.32
N ALA A 62 -4.19 -5.23 1.12
CA ALA A 62 -4.43 -4.26 2.20
C ALA A 62 -5.92 -3.97 2.40
N HIS A 63 -6.72 -4.12 1.34
CA HIS A 63 -8.17 -3.94 1.33
C HIS A 63 -8.77 -4.87 0.26
N PRO A 64 -10.05 -5.29 0.33
CA PRO A 64 -10.68 -6.12 -0.71
C PRO A 64 -10.56 -5.57 -2.14
N HIS A 65 -10.39 -4.25 -2.27
CA HIS A 65 -10.25 -3.56 -3.55
C HIS A 65 -8.83 -3.03 -3.85
N TYR A 66 -7.88 -3.15 -2.92
CA TYR A 66 -6.54 -2.56 -3.07
C TYR A 66 -5.43 -3.51 -2.61
N ILE A 67 -4.38 -3.60 -3.44
CA ILE A 67 -3.18 -4.39 -3.21
C ILE A 67 -2.00 -3.43 -3.19
N LEU A 68 -1.13 -3.59 -2.20
CA LEU A 68 0.18 -2.92 -2.15
C LEU A 68 1.22 -3.79 -2.84
N ILE A 69 1.99 -3.19 -3.75
CA ILE A 69 3.11 -3.82 -4.43
C ILE A 69 4.39 -3.23 -3.84
N CYS A 70 5.29 -4.09 -3.37
CA CYS A 70 6.56 -3.67 -2.78
C CYS A 70 7.72 -4.53 -3.27
N ALA A 71 8.94 -4.06 -3.09
CA ALA A 71 10.16 -4.82 -3.30
C ALA A 71 11.06 -4.66 -2.08
N ILE A 72 11.94 -5.63 -1.84
CA ILE A 72 12.98 -5.53 -0.83
C ILE A 72 14.24 -5.10 -1.57
N ASP A 73 14.75 -3.92 -1.24
CA ASP A 73 16.06 -3.46 -1.70
C ASP A 73 17.12 -3.91 -0.70
N GLY A 74 18.23 -4.45 -1.21
CA GLY A 74 19.29 -5.14 -0.46
C GLY A 74 20.35 -4.22 0.14
#